data_AF-A0A1J4X735-F1
#
_entry.id   AF-A0A1J4X735-F1
#
_cell.length_a   1.000
_cell.length_b   1.000
_cell.length_c   1.000
_cell.angle_alpha   90.00
_cell.angle_beta   90.00
_cell.angle_gamma   90.00
#
_symmetry.space_group_name_H-M   'P 1'
#
loop_
_entity.id
_entity.type
_entity.pdbx_description
1 polymer ?
#
loop_
_entity_poly.entity_id
_entity_poly.type
_entity_poly.pdbx_seq_one_letter_code
_entity_poly.pdbx_strand_id
1 'polypeptide(L)'
;MSESPELSKGEQEMMMHAALAEAAAAKARIADQELQMPAGSAQESMRPMDTMRAEAPRSQEVEEMRRRYPEEYKGYLRAAVRAIVRQDPLMRRKLYDILGCKPETGPS
;
A
#
# COMPACT_ATOMS: atom_id res chain seq x y z
N MET A 1 -23.65 -24.76 -3.50
CA MET A 1 -23.65 -23.35 -3.07
C MET A 1 -22.37 -23.15 -2.30
N SER A 2 -21.45 -22.35 -2.83
CA SER A 2 -20.23 -22.00 -2.10
C SER A 2 -20.54 -20.70 -1.35
N GLU A 3 -20.91 -20.81 -0.08
CA GLU A 3 -20.86 -19.64 0.82
C GLU A 3 -19.39 -19.24 0.93
N SER A 4 -19.00 -18.18 0.20
CA SER A 4 -17.78 -17.46 0.54
C SER A 4 -17.97 -16.94 1.96
N PRO A 5 -17.08 -17.25 2.92
CA PRO A 5 -17.23 -16.74 4.27
C PRO A 5 -17.18 -15.21 4.23
N GLU A 6 -18.30 -14.56 4.52
CA GLU A 6 -18.35 -13.11 4.66
C GLU A 6 -17.54 -12.71 5.89
N LEU A 7 -16.64 -11.75 5.71
CA LEU A 7 -15.90 -11.12 6.79
C LEU A 7 -16.85 -10.45 7.76
N SER A 8 -16.65 -10.64 9.06
CA SER A 8 -17.37 -9.86 10.07
C SER A 8 -17.03 -8.37 9.94
N LYS A 9 -17.93 -7.50 10.39
CA LYS A 9 -17.73 -6.05 10.31
C LYS A 9 -16.40 -5.60 10.93
N GLY A 10 -16.00 -6.18 12.06
CA GLY A 10 -14.74 -5.86 12.72
C GLY A 10 -13.50 -6.28 11.91
N GLU A 11 -13.55 -7.44 11.25
CA GLU A 11 -12.48 -7.90 10.35
C GLU A 11 -12.38 -7.00 9.11
N GLN A 12 -13.51 -6.59 8.55
CA GLN A 12 -13.56 -5.65 7.43
C GLN A 12 -12.94 -4.29 7.81
N GLU A 13 -13.33 -3.74 8.97
CA GLU A 13 -12.77 -2.47 9.48
C GLU A 13 -11.26 -2.61 9.69
N MET A 14 -10.80 -3.68 10.35
CA MET A 14 -9.38 -3.90 10.60
C MET A 14 -8.57 -4.01 9.29
N MET A 15 -9.05 -4.76 8.30
CA MET A 15 -8.39 -4.86 7.00
C MET A 15 -8.37 -3.54 6.24
N MET A 16 -9.45 -2.76 6.31
CA MET A 16 -9.51 -1.43 5.71
C MET A 16 -8.49 -0.48 6.37
N HIS A 17 -8.42 -0.47 7.70
CA HIS A 17 -7.44 0.33 8.43
C HIS A 17 -6.00 -0.08 8.08
N ALA A 18 -5.71 -1.38 8.01
CA ALA A 18 -4.40 -1.87 7.61
C ALA A 18 -4.05 -1.50 6.15
N ALA A 19 -5.00 -1.61 5.22
CA ALA A 19 -4.81 -1.23 3.83
C ALA A 19 -4.52 0.28 3.68
N LEU A 20 -5.23 1.13 4.44
CA LEU A 20 -4.98 2.57 4.49
C LEU A 20 -3.59 2.89 5.02
N ALA A 21 -3.18 2.26 6.13
CA ALA A 21 -1.86 2.45 6.71
C ALA A 21 -0.75 2.05 5.73
N GLU A 22 -0.90 0.91 5.06
CA GLU A 22 0.10 0.43 4.09
C GLU A 22 0.18 1.32 2.85
N ALA A 23 -0.96 1.77 2.31
CA ALA A 23 -0.98 2.68 1.18
C ALA A 23 -0.40 4.06 1.53
N ALA A 24 -0.63 4.56 2.75
CA ALA A 24 0.00 5.79 3.25
C ALA A 24 1.52 5.63 3.40
N ALA A 25 1.99 4.52 3.98
CA ALA A 25 3.41 4.22 4.10
C ALA A 25 4.09 4.08 2.72
N ALA A 26 3.43 3.42 1.76
CA ALA A 26 3.91 3.33 0.39
C ALA A 26 4.01 4.72 -0.27
N LYS A 27 3.02 5.61 -0.06
CA LYS A 27 3.06 6.98 -0.58
C LYS A 27 4.23 7.78 0.02
N ALA A 28 4.44 7.67 1.33
CA ALA A 28 5.57 8.32 2.00
C ALA A 28 6.92 7.84 1.43
N ARG A 29 7.06 6.52 1.18
CA ARG A 29 8.26 5.94 0.56
C ARG A 29 8.50 6.43 -0.87
N ILE A 30 7.45 6.71 -1.65
CA ILE A 30 7.61 7.29 -2.99
C ILE A 30 8.07 8.74 -2.87
N ALA A 31 7.42 9.54 -2.03
CA ALA A 31 7.77 10.94 -1.82
C ALA A 31 9.23 11.08 -1.33
N ASP A 32 9.66 10.23 -0.40
CA ASP A 32 11.02 10.19 0.11
C ASP A 32 12.04 9.78 -0.98
N GLN A 33 11.73 8.78 -1.81
CA GLN A 33 12.58 8.41 -2.95
C GLN A 33 12.69 9.54 -3.99
N GLU A 34 11.60 10.27 -4.27
CA GLU A 34 11.63 11.40 -5.20
C GLU A 34 12.41 12.59 -4.65
N LEU A 35 12.43 12.79 -3.33
CA LEU A 35 13.29 13.78 -2.66
C LEU A 35 14.77 13.39 -2.63
N GLN A 36 15.08 12.09 -2.61
CA GLN A 36 16.45 11.56 -2.59
C GLN A 36 17.08 11.38 -3.99
N MET A 37 16.31 11.53 -5.08
CA MET A 37 16.90 11.56 -6.41
C MET A 37 17.68 12.87 -6.57
N PRO A 38 19.01 12.82 -6.77
CA PRO A 38 19.84 14.02 -6.73
C PRO A 38 19.47 14.89 -7.92
N ALA A 39 18.99 16.11 -7.65
CA ALA A 39 19.22 17.22 -8.56
C ALA A 39 20.74 17.26 -8.82
N GLY A 40 21.11 17.18 -10.10
CA GLY A 40 22.44 16.80 -10.56
C GLY A 40 23.64 17.35 -9.77
N SER A 41 24.62 16.46 -9.61
CA SER A 41 26.05 16.73 -9.53
C SER A 41 26.57 17.47 -8.28
N ALA A 42 27.49 16.77 -7.59
CA ALA A 42 28.34 17.21 -6.48
C ALA A 42 27.70 17.24 -5.09
N GLN A 43 27.79 16.11 -4.38
CA GLN A 43 28.63 16.07 -3.19
C GLN A 43 28.90 14.62 -2.79
N GLU A 44 30.18 14.28 -2.82
CA GLU A 44 30.75 13.05 -2.29
C GLU A 44 30.42 12.87 -0.80
N SER A 45 30.25 11.61 -0.41
CA SER A 45 30.31 11.12 0.97
C SER A 45 29.28 11.67 1.96
N MET A 46 28.13 11.00 2.02
CA MET A 46 27.63 10.51 3.31
C MET A 46 26.85 9.22 3.06
N ARG A 47 27.33 8.12 3.66
CA ARG A 47 26.65 6.82 3.61
C ARG A 47 25.24 7.01 4.16
N PRO A 48 24.20 6.45 3.52
CA PRO A 48 22.85 6.59 4.02
C PRO A 48 22.79 5.91 5.39
N MET A 49 22.41 6.67 6.42
CA MET A 49 21.94 6.07 7.65
C MET A 49 20.80 5.14 7.27
N ASP A 50 20.86 3.90 7.75
CA ASP A 50 19.75 2.97 7.90
C ASP A 50 18.59 3.72 8.60
N THR A 51 17.82 4.44 7.80
CA THR A 51 16.53 4.97 8.22
C THR A 51 15.70 3.73 8.38
N MET A 52 15.58 3.27 9.64
CA MET A 52 14.70 2.18 10.03
C MET A 52 13.40 2.38 9.28
N ARG A 53 13.21 1.55 8.25
CA ARG A 53 12.11 1.66 7.32
C ARG A 53 10.87 1.55 8.19
N ALA A 54 10.06 2.60 8.26
CA ALA A 54 8.80 2.57 8.97
C ALA A 54 7.85 1.61 8.22
N GLU A 55 8.10 0.31 8.35
CA GLU A 55 7.12 -0.71 8.05
C GLU A 55 6.00 -0.49 9.05
N ALA A 56 4.80 -0.23 8.54
CA ALA A 56 3.63 -0.12 9.40
C ALA A 56 3.55 -1.39 10.26
N PRO A 57 3.32 -1.27 11.58
CA PRO A 57 3.20 -2.43 12.44
C PRO A 57 2.10 -3.34 11.89
N ARG A 58 2.50 -4.52 11.41
CA ARG A 58 1.56 -5.52 10.91
C ARG A 58 1.05 -6.30 12.10
N SER A 59 -0.25 -6.19 12.42
CA SER A 59 -0.84 -7.11 13.39
C SER A 59 -0.85 -8.51 12.79
N GLN A 60 -0.49 -9.51 13.60
CA GLN A 60 -0.50 -10.91 13.19
C GLN A 60 -1.87 -11.33 12.63
N GLU A 61 -2.95 -10.82 13.23
CA GLU A 61 -4.33 -11.02 12.79
C GLU A 61 -4.56 -10.52 11.35
N VAL A 62 -4.01 -9.36 10.99
CA VAL A 62 -4.11 -8.85 9.61
C VAL A 62 -3.32 -9.72 8.64
N GLU A 63 -2.15 -10.25 9.03
CA GLU A 63 -1.41 -11.18 8.17
C GLU A 63 -2.16 -12.49 7.93
N GLU A 64 -2.82 -13.02 8.97
CA GLU A 64 -3.68 -14.20 8.83
C GLU A 64 -4.89 -13.93 7.94
N MET A 65 -5.56 -12.78 8.12
CA MET A 65 -6.67 -12.38 7.26
C MET A 65 -6.23 -12.19 5.80
N ARG A 66 -5.05 -11.61 5.55
CA ARG A 66 -4.49 -11.50 4.18
C ARG A 66 -4.27 -12.84 3.52
N ARG A 67 -3.81 -13.84 4.28
CA ARG A 67 -3.60 -15.21 3.78
C ARG A 67 -4.92 -15.90 3.49
N ARG A 68 -5.94 -15.65 4.32
CA ARG A 68 -7.27 -16.26 4.22
C ARG A 68 -8.15 -15.61 3.15
N TYR A 69 -8.06 -14.29 2.98
CA TYR A 69 -8.89 -13.47 2.09
C TYR A 69 -8.03 -12.52 1.22
N PRO A 70 -7.18 -13.07 0.34
CA PRO A 70 -6.22 -12.25 -0.42
C PRO A 70 -6.89 -11.30 -1.42
N GLU A 71 -8.03 -11.68 -2.01
CA GLU A 71 -8.71 -10.87 -3.03
C GLU A 71 -9.48 -9.69 -2.41
N GLU A 72 -10.13 -9.93 -1.28
CA GLU A 72 -10.82 -8.93 -0.46
C GLU A 72 -9.80 -7.91 0.05
N TYR A 73 -8.66 -8.39 0.54
CA TYR A 73 -7.58 -7.49 0.98
C TYR A 73 -7.04 -6.62 -0.17
N LYS A 74 -6.85 -7.19 -1.37
CA LYS A 74 -6.52 -6.39 -2.57
C LYS A 74 -7.62 -5.39 -2.91
N GLY A 75 -8.89 -5.74 -2.70
CA GLY A 75 -10.04 -4.82 -2.80
C GLY A 75 -9.88 -3.61 -1.87
N TYR A 76 -9.58 -3.85 -0.60
CA TYR A 76 -9.32 -2.78 0.38
C TYR A 76 -8.09 -1.94 0.02
N LEU A 77 -6.98 -2.56 -0.43
CA LEU A 77 -5.81 -1.82 -0.91
C LEU A 77 -6.14 -0.92 -2.11
N ARG A 78 -6.93 -1.41 -3.08
CA ARG A 78 -7.37 -0.60 -4.21
C ARG A 78 -8.24 0.58 -3.77
N ALA A 79 -9.16 0.36 -2.84
CA ALA A 79 -9.99 1.42 -2.27
C ALA A 79 -9.13 2.46 -1.52
N ALA A 80 -8.20 2.01 -0.69
CA ALA A 80 -7.26 2.86 0.05
C ALA A 80 -6.42 3.74 -0.89
N VAL A 81 -5.82 3.14 -1.93
CA VAL A 81 -5.06 3.88 -2.95
C VAL A 81 -5.96 4.94 -3.63
N ARG A 82 -7.18 4.58 -4.04
CA ARG A 82 -8.11 5.55 -4.66
C ARG A 82 -8.45 6.72 -3.74
N ALA A 83 -8.57 6.48 -2.43
CA ALA A 83 -8.84 7.53 -1.45
C ALA A 83 -7.66 8.49 -1.28
N ILE A 84 -6.42 7.98 -1.29
CA ILE A 84 -5.21 8.76 -1.00
C ILE A 84 -4.71 9.57 -2.21
N VAL A 85 -4.91 9.08 -3.44
CA VAL A 85 -4.38 9.69 -4.69
C VAL A 85 -5.44 9.88 -5.76
N ARG A 86 -6.60 10.42 -5.35
CA ARG A 86 -7.80 10.56 -6.19
C ARG A 86 -7.56 11.32 -7.50
N GLN A 87 -6.63 12.29 -7.51
CA GLN A 87 -6.33 13.14 -8.67
C GLN A 87 -4.96 12.88 -9.32
N ASP A 88 -4.15 11.94 -8.81
CA ASP A 88 -2.82 11.66 -9.36
C ASP A 88 -2.74 10.23 -9.93
N PRO A 89 -2.91 10.06 -11.26
CA PRO A 89 -2.88 8.75 -11.91
C PRO A 89 -1.47 8.13 -11.93
N LEU A 90 -0.40 8.94 -11.90
CA LEU A 90 0.97 8.45 -11.88
C LEU A 90 1.32 7.88 -10.50
N MET A 91 1.04 8.64 -9.45
CA MET A 91 1.23 8.18 -8.07
C MET A 91 0.38 6.94 -7.78
N ARG A 92 -0.85 6.88 -8.33
CA ARG A 92 -1.71 5.70 -8.24
C ARG A 92 -1.07 4.45 -8.83
N ARG A 93 -0.47 4.56 -10.02
CA ARG A 93 0.25 3.44 -10.65
C ARG A 93 1.45 3.00 -9.82
N LYS A 94 2.28 3.95 -9.35
CA LYS A 94 3.42 3.66 -8.48
C LYS A 94 3.00 2.93 -7.19
N LEU A 95 1.90 3.37 -6.57
CA LEU A 95 1.35 2.71 -5.38
C LEU A 95 0.87 1.29 -5.68
N TYR A 96 0.19 1.08 -6.81
CA TYR A 96 -0.22 -0.26 -7.24
C TYR A 96 0.96 -1.21 -7.46
N ASP A 97 2.05 -0.74 -8.08
CA ASP A 97 3.26 -1.53 -8.26
C ASP A 97 3.92 -1.89 -6.91
N ILE A 98 4.06 -0.92 -5.98
CA ILE A 98 4.66 -1.16 -4.66
C ILE A 98 3.82 -2.10 -3.79
N LEU A 99 2.49 -1.97 -3.86
CA LEU A 99 1.56 -2.78 -3.08
C LEU A 99 1.22 -4.13 -3.75
N GLY A 100 1.82 -4.43 -4.91
CA GLY A 100 1.54 -5.66 -5.67
C GLY A 100 0.08 -5.80 -6.12
N CYS A 101 -0.64 -4.68 -6.24
CA CYS A 101 -2.06 -4.64 -6.57
C CYS A 101 -2.25 -4.10 -7.98
N LYS A 102 -2.61 -4.96 -8.94
CA LYS A 102 -2.97 -4.46 -10.27
C LYS A 102 -4.27 -3.66 -10.22
N PRO A 103 -4.40 -2.55 -10.97
CA PRO A 103 -5.69 -1.91 -11.15
C PRO A 103 -6.67 -2.95 -11.70
N GLU A 104 -7.93 -2.90 -11.28
CA GLU A 104 -8.96 -3.64 -11.98
C GLU A 104 -8.94 -3.14 -13.42
N THR A 105 -8.65 -4.04 -14.36
CA THR A 105 -9.06 -3.83 -15.74
C THR A 105 -10.57 -3.67 -15.66
N GLY A 106 -11.03 -2.41 -15.69
CA GLY A 106 -12.44 -2.15 -15.96
C GLY A 106 -12.84 -2.87 -17.24
N PRO A 107 -14.12 -3.20 -17.43
CA PRO A 107 -14.56 -3.89 -18.64
C PRO A 107 -14.01 -3.15 -19.85
N SER A 108 -13.21 -3.85 -20.65
CA SER A 108 -12.92 -3.43 -22.03
C SER A 108 -14.18 -3.51 -22.87
#